data_AF-A0A432H0Z2-F1
#
_entry.id   AF-A0A432H0Z2-F1
#
_cell.length_a   1.000
_cell.length_b   1.000
_cell.length_c   1.000
_cell.angle_alpha   90.00
_cell.angle_beta   90.00
_cell.angle_gamma   90.00
#
_symmetry.space_group_name_H-M   'P 1'
#
loop_
_entity.id
_entity.type
_entity.pdbx_description
1 polymer ?
#
loop_
_entity_poly.entity_id
_entity_poly.type
_entity_poly.pdbx_seq_one_letter_code
_entity_poly.pdbx_strand_id
1 'polypeptide(L)'
;MSIIQFSHANGFPAKTYSVLFKHLEGHKISAINILAENRKPSEINWHDMTEDILKCAGQFEEPVVGVGHSLGGVLTLMAAAKKPALFQNIIILDPPLFSSQKRLLISILRAINIEDWVSPSGKSKNRRSHFESKEKAHRYFQANKIFSNFHPQTLKDYVTHGLMLGKQGVELTITVEHFTKC
;
A
#
# COMPACT_ATOMS: atom_id res chain seq x y z
N MET A 1 23.00 10.86 8.00
CA MET A 1 21.59 10.51 8.26
C MET A 1 20.87 10.52 6.92
N SER A 2 20.38 9.38 6.43
CA SER A 2 19.71 9.34 5.12
C SER A 2 18.22 9.65 5.24
N ILE A 3 17.63 10.03 4.10
CA ILE A 3 16.20 10.27 3.95
C ILE A 3 15.61 9.03 3.29
N ILE A 4 14.58 8.46 3.92
CA ILE A 4 13.87 7.28 3.41
C ILE A 4 12.54 7.75 2.83
N GLN A 5 12.34 7.56 1.54
CA GLN A 5 11.03 7.70 0.90
C GLN A 5 10.32 6.35 0.95
N PHE A 6 9.36 6.20 1.87
CA PHE A 6 8.62 4.97 2.07
C PHE A 6 7.31 4.94 1.26
N SER A 7 7.00 3.80 0.65
CA SER A 7 5.78 3.54 -0.11
C SER A 7 5.10 2.25 0.38
N HIS A 8 3.88 2.38 0.90
CA HIS A 8 3.18 1.31 1.59
C HIS A 8 2.54 0.28 0.65
N ALA A 9 2.21 -0.91 1.17
CA ALA A 9 1.41 -1.90 0.45
C ALA A 9 -0.04 -1.45 0.23
N ASN A 10 -0.69 -2.03 -0.77
CA ASN A 10 -2.09 -1.76 -1.06
C ASN A 10 -3.00 -2.06 0.14
N GLY A 11 -3.91 -1.12 0.46
CA GLY A 11 -4.89 -1.27 1.53
C GLY A 11 -4.33 -1.04 2.93
N PHE A 12 -3.08 -0.59 3.08
CA PHE A 12 -2.43 -0.30 4.37
C PHE A 12 -1.83 1.11 4.37
N PRO A 13 -2.38 2.08 5.11
CA PRO A 13 -1.78 3.40 5.22
C PRO A 13 -0.34 3.35 5.75
N ALA A 14 0.52 4.29 5.36
CA ALA A 14 1.92 4.31 5.80
C ALA A 14 2.06 4.36 7.33
N LYS A 15 1.14 5.03 8.04
CA LYS A 15 1.13 5.06 9.51
C LYS A 15 0.94 3.68 10.17
N THR A 16 0.48 2.67 9.42
CA THR A 16 0.43 1.27 9.89
C THR A 16 1.84 0.71 10.17
N TYR A 17 2.87 1.27 9.54
CA TYR A 17 4.26 0.81 9.62
C TYR A 17 5.03 1.45 10.79
N SER A 18 4.33 2.00 11.81
CA SER A 18 4.98 2.72 12.92
C SER A 18 6.08 1.90 13.62
N VAL A 19 5.86 0.59 13.80
CA VAL A 19 6.83 -0.32 14.42
C VAL A 19 8.12 -0.42 13.58
N LEU A 20 7.97 -0.52 12.27
CA LEU A 20 9.11 -0.49 11.34
C LEU A 20 9.83 0.86 11.41
N PHE A 21 9.06 1.95 11.39
CA PHE A 21 9.60 3.31 11.44
C PHE A 21 10.36 3.59 12.75
N LYS A 22 9.92 3.00 13.87
CA LYS A 22 10.64 3.07 15.15
C LYS A 22 12.02 2.42 15.07
N HIS A 23 12.16 1.31 14.34
CA HIS A 23 13.47 0.69 14.12
C HIS A 23 14.36 1.45 13.12
N LEU A 24 13.82 2.51 12.50
CA LEU A 24 14.52 3.36 11.53
C LEU A 24 14.63 4.82 12.02
N GLU A 25 14.48 5.07 13.33
CA GLU A 25 14.47 6.42 13.91
C GLU A 25 15.77 7.22 13.71
N GLY A 26 16.88 6.55 13.38
CA GLY A 26 18.13 7.17 12.95
C GLY A 26 18.09 7.77 11.53
N HIS A 27 16.94 7.72 10.85
CA HIS A 27 16.72 8.23 9.50
C HIS A 27 15.50 9.15 9.46
N LYS A 28 15.46 10.07 8.49
CA LYS A 28 14.26 10.89 8.23
C LYS A 28 13.32 10.11 7.32
N ILE A 29 12.11 9.83 7.80
CA ILE A 29 11.11 9.09 7.02
C ILE A 29 10.13 10.07 6.36
N SER A 30 10.06 9.99 5.03
CA SER A 30 9.07 10.65 4.19
C SER A 30 8.12 9.60 3.63
N ALA A 31 6.81 9.77 3.79
CA ALA A 31 5.82 8.81 3.28
C ALA A 31 4.51 9.51 2.95
N ILE A 32 3.89 9.11 1.85
CA ILE A 32 2.49 9.43 1.57
C ILE A 32 1.66 8.48 2.42
N ASN A 33 0.83 9.00 3.32
CA ASN A 33 0.09 8.14 4.24
C ASN A 33 -0.94 7.27 3.52
N ILE A 34 -1.68 7.86 2.58
CA ILE A 34 -2.65 7.15 1.75
C ILE A 34 -2.36 7.50 0.30
N LEU A 35 -1.86 6.53 -0.45
CA LEU A 35 -1.67 6.68 -1.89
C LEU A 35 -3.03 6.93 -2.57
N ALA A 36 -3.06 7.93 -3.46
CA ALA A 36 -4.25 8.34 -4.21
C ALA A 36 -5.46 8.81 -3.35
N GLU A 37 -5.24 9.27 -2.12
CA GLU A 37 -6.29 9.69 -1.16
C GLU A 37 -7.36 10.63 -1.74
N ASN A 38 -6.98 11.53 -2.66
CA ASN A 38 -7.86 12.54 -3.23
C ASN A 38 -8.35 12.20 -4.66
N ARG A 39 -8.29 10.92 -5.07
CA ARG A 39 -8.72 10.49 -6.40
C ARG A 39 -9.92 9.55 -6.30
N LYS A 40 -10.83 9.64 -7.27
CA LYS A 40 -11.92 8.65 -7.36
C LYS A 40 -11.34 7.30 -7.78
N PRO A 41 -11.90 6.16 -7.34
CA PRO A 41 -11.40 4.83 -7.72
C PRO A 41 -11.19 4.64 -9.23
N SER A 42 -12.05 5.24 -10.07
CA SER A 42 -11.94 5.17 -11.53
C SER A 42 -10.75 5.91 -12.14
N GLU A 43 -10.16 6.85 -11.40
CA GLU A 43 -9.05 7.70 -11.83
C GLU A 43 -7.70 7.15 -11.35
N ILE A 44 -7.72 6.17 -10.45
CA ILE A 44 -6.52 5.62 -9.83
C ILE A 44 -5.78 4.75 -10.85
N ASN A 45 -4.54 5.14 -11.10
CA ASN A 45 -3.63 4.42 -11.96
C ASN A 45 -2.22 4.48 -11.38
N TRP A 46 -1.37 3.52 -11.79
CA TRP A 46 -0.03 3.38 -11.22
C TRP A 46 0.91 4.51 -11.67
N HIS A 47 0.64 5.14 -12.81
CA HIS A 47 1.45 6.24 -13.31
C HIS A 47 1.36 7.45 -12.38
N ASP A 48 0.15 7.88 -12.04
CA ASP A 48 -0.07 9.06 -11.19
C ASP A 48 0.43 8.82 -9.76
N MET A 49 0.24 7.62 -9.22
CA MET A 49 0.82 7.28 -7.91
C MET A 49 2.35 7.27 -7.94
N THR A 50 2.96 6.89 -9.07
CA THR A 50 4.41 6.99 -9.26
C THR A 50 4.86 8.44 -9.29
N GLU A 51 4.11 9.32 -9.97
CA GLU A 51 4.39 10.76 -9.98
C GLU A 51 4.26 11.39 -8.59
N ASP A 52 3.29 10.97 -7.77
CA ASP A 52 3.18 11.44 -6.39
C ASP A 52 4.44 11.07 -5.58
N ILE A 53 4.94 9.84 -5.73
CA ILE A 53 6.17 9.39 -5.05
C ILE A 53 7.37 10.19 -5.55
N LEU A 54 7.48 10.44 -6.86
CA LEU A 54 8.55 11.27 -7.43
C LEU A 54 8.49 12.71 -6.90
N LYS A 55 7.28 13.26 -6.77
CA LYS A 55 7.09 14.59 -6.20
C LYS A 55 7.57 14.65 -4.76
N CYS A 56 7.23 13.65 -3.92
CA CYS A 56 7.72 13.58 -2.54
C CYS A 56 9.23 13.36 -2.45
N ALA A 57 9.79 12.45 -3.24
CA ALA A 57 11.23 12.19 -3.28
C ALA A 57 12.03 13.43 -3.73
N GLY A 58 11.48 14.20 -4.68
CA GLY A 58 12.10 15.41 -5.20
C GLY A 58 11.99 16.65 -4.31
N GLN A 59 11.39 16.55 -3.10
CA GLN A 59 11.38 17.65 -2.13
C GLN A 59 12.73 17.81 -1.40
N PHE A 60 13.62 16.84 -1.55
CA PHE A 60 14.91 16.82 -0.88
C PHE A 60 16.03 17.17 -1.86
N GLU A 61 17.03 17.92 -1.39
CA GLU A 61 18.19 18.31 -2.20
C GLU A 61 19.08 17.10 -2.52
N GLU A 62 19.17 16.15 -1.58
CA GLU A 62 19.93 14.92 -1.77
C GLU A 62 19.03 13.76 -2.21
N PRO A 63 19.56 12.81 -3.01
CA PRO A 63 18.80 11.64 -3.41
C PRO A 63 18.38 10.82 -2.18
N VAL A 64 17.19 10.21 -2.23
CA VAL A 64 16.61 9.44 -1.11
C VAL A 64 16.94 7.95 -1.20
N VAL A 65 16.77 7.22 -0.11
CA VAL A 65 16.64 5.75 -0.13
C VAL A 65 15.17 5.42 -0.35
N GLY A 66 14.82 4.83 -1.49
CA GLY A 66 13.46 4.40 -1.79
C GLY A 66 13.15 3.07 -1.11
N VAL A 67 12.11 2.99 -0.30
CA VAL A 67 11.69 1.73 0.34
C VAL A 67 10.23 1.48 0.04
N GLY A 68 9.90 0.38 -0.63
CA GLY A 68 8.53 0.10 -1.02
C GLY A 68 8.10 -1.33 -0.70
N HIS A 69 6.89 -1.51 -0.14
CA HIS A 69 6.30 -2.82 0.13
C HIS A 69 5.18 -3.13 -0.86
N SER A 70 5.21 -4.32 -1.47
CA SER A 70 4.18 -4.82 -2.40
C SER A 70 3.87 -3.83 -3.53
N LEU A 71 2.65 -3.25 -3.61
CA LEU A 71 2.31 -2.17 -4.56
C LEU A 71 3.30 -1.00 -4.45
N GLY A 72 3.58 -0.52 -3.24
CA GLY A 72 4.55 0.54 -3.01
C GLY A 72 5.94 0.20 -3.55
N GLY A 73 6.35 -1.07 -3.48
CA GLY A 73 7.59 -1.57 -4.07
C GLY A 73 7.64 -1.42 -5.59
N VAL A 74 6.53 -1.75 -6.28
CA VAL A 74 6.42 -1.56 -7.72
C VAL A 74 6.48 -0.08 -8.09
N LEU A 75 5.76 0.78 -7.36
CA LEU A 75 5.73 2.21 -7.62
C LEU A 75 7.10 2.88 -7.35
N THR A 76 7.80 2.48 -6.29
CA THR A 76 9.18 2.91 -6.01
C THR A 76 10.11 2.50 -7.15
N LEU A 77 9.99 1.28 -7.67
CA LEU A 77 10.79 0.81 -8.80
C LEU A 77 10.50 1.63 -10.07
N MET A 78 9.22 1.89 -10.38
CA MET A 78 8.83 2.73 -11.52
C MET A 78 9.36 4.16 -11.37
N ALA A 79 9.32 4.72 -10.16
CA ALA A 79 9.86 6.05 -9.87
C ALA A 79 11.37 6.09 -10.09
N ALA A 80 12.11 5.12 -9.55
CA ALA A 80 13.55 5.03 -9.74
C ALA A 80 13.95 4.82 -11.20
N ALA A 81 13.18 4.04 -11.97
CA ALA A 81 13.39 3.89 -13.41
C ALA A 81 13.16 5.19 -14.19
N LYS A 82 12.18 6.01 -13.78
CA LYS A 82 11.88 7.31 -14.41
C LYS A 82 12.91 8.39 -14.07
N LYS A 83 13.33 8.51 -12.80
CA LYS A 83 14.25 9.54 -12.30
C LYS A 83 15.30 8.92 -11.39
N PRO A 84 16.28 8.17 -11.93
CA PRO A 84 17.27 7.45 -11.12
C PRO A 84 18.10 8.38 -10.23
N ALA A 85 18.37 9.61 -10.67
CA ALA A 85 19.13 10.60 -9.91
C ALA A 85 18.48 11.01 -8.57
N LEU A 86 17.17 10.77 -8.38
CA LEU A 86 16.49 11.05 -7.12
C LEU A 86 16.67 9.95 -6.07
N PHE A 87 17.28 8.81 -6.43
CA PHE A 87 17.41 7.66 -5.54
C PHE A 87 18.87 7.23 -5.43
N GLN A 88 19.38 7.11 -4.19
CA GLN A 88 20.69 6.51 -3.94
C GLN A 88 20.62 4.99 -4.09
N ASN A 89 19.56 4.40 -3.51
CA ASN A 89 19.29 2.97 -3.46
C ASN A 89 17.79 2.74 -3.41
N ILE A 90 17.34 1.56 -3.86
CA ILE A 90 15.96 1.10 -3.65
C ILE A 90 15.94 -0.25 -2.92
N ILE A 91 15.01 -0.37 -1.97
CA ILE A 91 14.74 -1.60 -1.22
C ILE A 91 13.28 -1.96 -1.46
N ILE A 92 13.05 -3.18 -1.96
CA ILE A 92 11.72 -3.64 -2.35
C ILE A 92 11.35 -4.83 -1.46
N LEU A 93 10.33 -4.64 -0.62
CA LEU A 93 9.83 -5.64 0.31
C LEU A 93 8.67 -6.39 -0.34
N ASP A 94 8.77 -7.72 -0.41
CA ASP A 94 7.76 -8.63 -0.97
C ASP A 94 7.07 -8.09 -2.24
N PRO A 95 7.83 -7.71 -3.28
CA PRO A 95 7.20 -7.24 -4.49
C PRO A 95 6.36 -8.36 -5.12
N PRO A 96 5.22 -8.03 -5.74
CA PRO A 96 4.47 -8.97 -6.55
C PRO A 96 5.22 -9.25 -7.87
N LEU A 97 6.46 -9.74 -7.79
CA LEU A 97 7.22 -10.23 -8.93
C LEU A 97 6.64 -11.59 -9.31
N PHE A 98 5.59 -11.54 -10.13
CA PHE A 98 5.03 -12.75 -10.71
C PHE A 98 6.04 -13.36 -11.69
N SER A 99 6.19 -14.68 -11.68
CA SER A 99 6.90 -15.40 -12.74
C SER A 99 6.22 -15.14 -14.09
N SER A 100 6.94 -15.24 -15.21
CA SER A 100 6.42 -15.01 -16.57
C SER A 100 5.16 -15.84 -16.85
N GLN A 101 5.15 -17.08 -16.37
CA GLN A 101 4.01 -18.00 -16.46
C GLN A 101 2.80 -17.52 -15.66
N LYS A 102 3.01 -16.98 -14.45
CA LYS A 102 1.95 -16.43 -13.61
C LYS A 102 1.41 -15.11 -14.16
N ARG A 103 2.25 -14.29 -14.81
CA ARG A 103 1.81 -13.09 -15.56
C ARG A 103 0.96 -13.47 -16.76
N LEU A 104 1.38 -14.47 -17.53
CA LEU A 104 0.61 -14.98 -18.67
C LEU A 104 -0.74 -15.53 -18.21
N LEU A 105 -0.78 -16.32 -17.13
CA LEU A 105 -2.01 -16.83 -16.55
C LEU A 105 -2.93 -15.69 -16.07
N ILE A 106 -2.41 -14.70 -15.35
CA ILE A 106 -3.19 -13.52 -14.94
C ILE A 106 -3.70 -12.74 -16.16
N SER A 107 -2.88 -12.60 -17.21
CA SER A 107 -3.26 -11.92 -18.46
C SER A 107 -4.36 -12.68 -19.22
N ILE A 108 -4.29 -14.01 -19.27
CA ILE A 108 -5.34 -14.86 -19.85
C ILE A 108 -6.62 -14.69 -19.04
N LEU A 109 -6.56 -14.83 -17.71
CA LEU A 109 -7.72 -14.69 -16.83
C LEU A 109 -8.35 -13.28 -16.87
N ARG A 110 -7.53 -12.24 -17.07
CA ARG A 110 -7.95 -10.86 -17.38
C ARG A 110 -8.75 -10.79 -18.69
N ALA A 111 -8.23 -11.38 -19.76
CA ALA A 111 -8.88 -11.36 -21.07
C ALA A 111 -10.25 -12.05 -21.08
N ILE A 112 -10.49 -12.98 -20.15
CA ILE A 112 -11.78 -13.68 -19.98
C ILE A 112 -12.57 -13.22 -18.73
N ASN A 113 -12.25 -12.05 -18.15
CA ASN A 113 -12.95 -11.42 -17.01
C ASN A 113 -13.08 -12.30 -15.74
N ILE A 114 -12.19 -13.27 -15.52
CA ILE A 114 -12.17 -14.12 -14.32
C ILE A 114 -10.90 -13.96 -13.48
N GLU A 115 -10.18 -12.85 -13.66
CA GLU A 115 -8.97 -12.52 -12.90
C GLU A 115 -9.18 -12.48 -11.38
N ASP A 116 -10.42 -12.28 -10.94
CA ASP A 116 -10.81 -12.27 -9.52
C ASP A 116 -10.61 -13.62 -8.82
N TRP A 117 -10.53 -14.71 -9.56
CA TRP A 117 -10.36 -16.03 -8.96
C TRP A 117 -8.93 -16.27 -8.46
N VAL A 118 -7.94 -15.57 -9.01
CA VAL A 118 -6.51 -15.78 -8.69
C VAL A 118 -5.77 -14.51 -8.27
N SER A 119 -6.32 -13.32 -8.54
CA SER A 119 -5.66 -12.05 -8.22
C SER A 119 -5.78 -11.71 -6.72
N PRO A 120 -4.77 -11.04 -6.13
CA PRO A 120 -4.88 -10.49 -4.77
C PRO A 120 -6.08 -9.55 -4.59
N SER A 121 -6.46 -8.84 -5.66
CA SER A 121 -7.63 -7.95 -5.72
C SER A 121 -8.93 -8.73 -5.56
N GLY A 122 -9.07 -9.88 -6.22
CA GLY A 122 -10.25 -10.74 -6.12
C GLY A 122 -10.48 -11.35 -4.73
N LYS A 123 -9.41 -11.79 -4.07
CA LYS A 123 -9.47 -12.24 -2.65
C LYS A 123 -9.90 -11.14 -1.68
N SER A 124 -9.74 -9.88 -2.07
CA SER A 124 -10.12 -8.72 -1.25
C SER A 124 -11.56 -8.25 -1.49
N LYS A 125 -12.25 -8.71 -2.55
CA LYS A 125 -13.63 -8.28 -2.90
C LYS A 125 -14.68 -8.59 -1.83
N ASN A 126 -14.47 -9.65 -1.04
CA ASN A 126 -15.35 -10.02 0.07
C ASN A 126 -14.86 -9.46 1.42
N ARG A 127 -13.87 -8.55 1.43
CA ARG A 127 -13.36 -7.97 2.66
C ARG A 127 -14.42 -7.05 3.24
N ARG A 128 -14.89 -7.36 4.45
CA ARG A 128 -15.75 -6.48 5.24
C ARG A 128 -15.13 -5.08 5.30
N SER A 129 -15.84 -4.10 4.76
CA SER A 129 -15.40 -2.72 4.64
C SER A 129 -16.03 -1.78 5.67
N HIS A 130 -17.06 -2.24 6.38
CA HIS A 130 -17.81 -1.45 7.37
C HIS A 130 -17.89 -2.18 8.72
N PHE A 131 -17.75 -1.41 9.79
CA PHE A 131 -17.78 -1.88 11.17
C PHE A 131 -18.53 -0.86 12.03
N GLU A 132 -19.20 -1.31 13.08
CA GLU A 132 -19.94 -0.37 13.94
C GLU A 132 -19.00 0.51 14.78
N SER A 133 -17.80 0.04 15.10
CA SER A 133 -16.78 0.81 15.84
C SER A 133 -15.35 0.29 15.56
N LYS A 134 -14.34 1.08 15.93
CA LYS A 134 -12.92 0.68 15.82
C LYS A 134 -12.61 -0.53 16.69
N GLU A 135 -13.22 -0.66 17.86
CA GLU A 135 -13.04 -1.79 18.79
C GLU A 135 -13.57 -3.09 18.18
N LYS A 136 -14.77 -3.04 17.56
CA LYS A 136 -15.33 -4.20 16.84
C LYS A 136 -14.49 -4.56 15.62
N ALA A 137 -13.98 -3.55 14.89
CA ALA A 137 -13.06 -3.78 13.79
C ALA A 137 -11.75 -4.43 14.26
N HIS A 138 -11.19 -3.98 15.39
CA HIS A 138 -9.98 -4.56 15.96
C HIS A 138 -10.15 -6.04 16.29
N ARG A 139 -11.24 -6.43 16.98
CA ARG A 139 -11.53 -7.83 17.28
C ARG A 139 -11.70 -8.67 16.01
N TYR A 140 -12.40 -8.12 15.00
CA TYR A 140 -12.58 -8.78 13.72
C TYR A 140 -11.24 -9.03 13.01
N PHE A 141 -10.37 -8.01 12.93
CA PHE A 141 -9.07 -8.17 12.29
C PHE A 141 -8.16 -9.08 13.10
N GLN A 142 -8.13 -8.99 14.43
CA GLN A 142 -7.32 -9.88 15.27
C GLN A 142 -7.64 -11.37 15.07
N ALA A 143 -8.91 -11.71 14.83
CA ALA A 143 -9.35 -13.07 14.55
C ALA A 143 -9.04 -13.54 13.11
N ASN A 144 -8.66 -12.63 12.21
CA ASN A 144 -8.34 -12.94 10.82
C ASN A 144 -6.90 -13.46 10.69
N LYS A 145 -6.72 -14.60 10.01
CA LYS A 145 -5.40 -15.26 9.83
C LYS A 145 -4.31 -14.37 9.24
N ILE A 146 -4.66 -13.36 8.43
CA ILE A 146 -3.67 -12.43 7.86
C ILE A 146 -3.09 -11.52 8.94
N PHE A 147 -3.92 -11.10 9.89
CA PHE A 147 -3.58 -10.12 10.92
C PHE A 147 -3.22 -10.77 12.26
N SER A 148 -3.51 -12.06 12.46
CA SER A 148 -3.24 -12.77 13.72
C SER A 148 -1.76 -12.80 14.09
N ASN A 149 -0.87 -12.68 13.10
CA ASN A 149 0.58 -12.66 13.29
C ASN A 149 1.17 -11.23 13.29
N PHE A 150 0.34 -10.20 13.18
CA PHE A 150 0.83 -8.82 13.22
C PHE A 150 1.29 -8.48 14.63
N HIS A 151 2.33 -7.66 14.73
CA HIS A 151 2.66 -7.03 16.00
C HIS A 151 1.42 -6.28 16.54
N PRO A 152 1.09 -6.36 17.84
CA PRO A 152 -0.13 -5.76 18.39
C PRO A 152 -0.29 -4.27 18.07
N GLN A 153 0.83 -3.52 18.11
CA GLN A 153 0.86 -2.11 17.73
C GLN A 153 0.54 -1.90 16.24
N THR A 154 1.05 -2.73 15.33
CA THR A 154 0.74 -2.64 13.90
C THR A 154 -0.76 -2.85 13.63
N LEU A 155 -1.37 -3.82 14.31
CA LEU A 155 -2.82 -4.03 14.21
C LEU A 155 -3.61 -2.84 14.76
N LYS A 156 -3.18 -2.29 15.90
CA LYS A 156 -3.76 -1.07 16.47
C LYS A 156 -3.65 0.12 15.52
N ASP A 157 -2.50 0.32 14.89
CA ASP A 157 -2.28 1.40 13.94
C ASP A 157 -3.11 1.21 12.67
N TYR A 158 -3.26 -0.04 12.20
CA TYR A 158 -4.13 -0.35 11.07
C TYR A 158 -5.58 0.04 11.35
N VAL A 159 -6.11 -0.28 12.53
CA VAL A 159 -7.47 0.12 12.94
C VAL A 159 -7.57 1.63 13.14
N THR A 160 -6.52 2.25 13.69
CA THR A 160 -6.50 3.70 13.96
C THR A 160 -6.49 4.52 12.67
N HIS A 161 -5.65 4.12 11.71
CA HIS A 161 -5.32 4.92 10.53
C HIS A 161 -5.93 4.39 9.23
N GLY A 162 -6.29 3.10 9.17
CA GLY A 162 -6.93 2.46 8.03
C GLY A 162 -8.46 2.49 8.08
N LEU A 163 -9.04 3.07 9.14
CA LEU A 163 -10.48 3.26 9.29
C LEU A 163 -10.81 4.73 9.51
N MET A 164 -11.82 5.21 8.78
CA MET A 164 -12.42 6.53 8.91
C MET A 164 -13.87 6.45 9.37
N LEU A 165 -14.43 7.57 9.81
CA LEU A 165 -15.85 7.63 10.19
C LEU A 165 -16.72 7.46 8.93
N GLY A 166 -17.65 6.52 8.99
CA GLY A 166 -18.68 6.31 7.98
C GLY A 166 -20.05 6.78 8.48
N LYS A 167 -21.09 6.59 7.66
CA LYS A 167 -22.47 7.00 8.03
C LYS A 167 -23.01 6.29 9.27
N GLN A 168 -22.60 5.04 9.51
CA GLN A 168 -23.04 4.21 10.64
C GLN A 168 -21.85 3.42 11.20
N GLY A 169 -20.91 4.13 11.83
CA GLY A 169 -19.72 3.56 12.45
C GLY A 169 -18.44 3.95 11.73
N VAL A 170 -17.61 2.96 11.36
CA VAL A 170 -16.33 3.17 10.68
C VAL A 170 -16.19 2.31 9.43
N GLU A 171 -15.46 2.81 8.46
CA GLU A 171 -15.21 2.16 7.18
C GLU A 171 -13.75 2.24 6.76
N LEU A 172 -13.32 1.36 5.85
CA LEU A 172 -11.96 1.34 5.32
C LEU A 172 -11.65 2.63 4.57
N THR A 173 -10.56 3.29 4.94
CA THR A 173 -10.09 4.50 4.25
C THR A 173 -9.60 4.22 2.83
N ILE A 174 -8.97 3.05 2.63
CA ILE A 174 -8.57 2.58 1.29
C ILE A 174 -9.55 1.48 0.88
N THR A 175 -10.46 1.80 -0.05
CA THR A 175 -11.50 0.87 -0.47
C THR A 175 -10.96 -0.19 -1.43
N VAL A 176 -11.62 -1.34 -1.50
CA VAL A 176 -11.21 -2.47 -2.35
C VAL A 176 -11.29 -2.12 -3.85
N GLU A 177 -12.19 -1.21 -4.22
CA GLU A 177 -12.39 -0.75 -5.60
C GLU A 177 -11.23 0.10 -6.14
N HIS A 178 -10.31 0.56 -5.28
CA HIS A 178 -9.21 1.44 -5.70
C HIS A 178 -8.29 0.85 -6.77
N PHE A 179 -8.28 -0.47 -7.04
CA PHE A 179 -7.20 -1.10 -7.83
C PHE A 179 -7.64 -2.23 -8.78
N THR A 180 -8.88 -2.22 -9.27
CA THR A 180 -9.34 -3.18 -10.31
C THR A 180 -8.86 -2.82 -11.73
N LYS A 181 -8.28 -1.64 -11.96
CA LYS A 181 -7.74 -1.24 -13.27
C LYS A 181 -6.25 -0.98 -13.16
N CYS A 182 -5.46 -1.91 -13.69
CA CYS A 182 -4.02 -1.76 -13.93
C CYS A 182 -3.81 -1.19 -15.33
#